data_AF-A0A964ERQ6-F1
#
_entry.id   AF-A0A964ERQ6-F1
#
_cell.length_a   1.000
_cell.length_b   1.000
_cell.length_c   1.000
_cell.angle_alpha   90.00
_cell.angle_beta   90.00
_cell.angle_gamma   90.00
#
_symmetry.space_group_name_H-M   'P 1'
#
loop_
_entity.id
_entity.type
_entity.pdbx_description
1 polymer ?
#
loop_
_entity_poly.entity_id
_entity_poly.type
_entity_poly.pdbx_seq_one_letter_code
_entity_poly.pdbx_strand_id
1 'polypeptide(L)'
;MAVLTTAVFAIGAVACDSGGSDPDTTTDVVADTSTPDTTGDTTTPDTTADTTTDTTPGPDADVTADADTTPVDPCDPNPCTNPPAAACNSTATGVEAYAATGTCVANGTVASCTYAVTDTTLCSAADPKETCAQGKCVEVVETIDYTFDAAASYITELGIADDTCCFDFDGDSKMDNGLSALLGLLGQFLGDTDVNALLQEQIDSGSITLLLENAGLTDPNSQASGLALNGFFAEAQDDLATSKAGTGTFLADPSSFIPGTQTPLISMDAKIDSGVLTAGPALFQLSIPLGSLLDGADTTLDLTIEKTQVMADVSLGANGKGLTMANGKLGGVVPVAQFAVALNALTADCTCLGTNGADIIQVVTTDPKKLKLGCTAAFSAATPSCTDADGSICSALGDNKSLVCPALGILPFDQDADSDGQKDSISVGITLSGVSGTITGLIPDETPAP
;
A
#
# COMPACT_ATOMS: atom_id res chain seq x y z
N MET A 1 -37.84 30.52 -27.86
CA MET A 1 -38.31 29.18 -28.31
C MET A 1 -37.22 28.22 -27.89
N ALA A 2 -37.23 27.69 -26.66
CA ALA A 2 -37.97 26.48 -26.24
C ALA A 2 -37.68 25.32 -27.21
N VAL A 3 -36.99 24.27 -26.79
CA VAL A 3 -37.54 23.22 -25.92
C VAL A 3 -36.50 22.73 -24.89
N LEU A 4 -36.91 22.78 -23.61
CA LEU A 4 -36.28 22.11 -22.47
C LEU A 4 -36.98 20.74 -22.33
N THR A 5 -36.23 19.64 -22.40
CA THR A 5 -36.79 18.29 -22.21
C THR A 5 -36.48 17.84 -20.79
N THR A 6 -37.50 17.88 -19.94
CA THR A 6 -37.47 17.39 -18.56
C THR A 6 -37.51 15.86 -18.56
N ALA A 7 -36.46 15.19 -18.11
CA ALA A 7 -36.51 13.78 -17.77
C ALA A 7 -36.99 13.64 -16.31
N VAL A 8 -38.15 13.02 -16.14
CA VAL A 8 -38.71 12.63 -14.84
C VAL A 8 -38.20 11.22 -14.55
N PHE A 9 -37.33 11.06 -13.55
CA PHE A 9 -36.99 9.75 -13.00
C PHE A 9 -38.02 9.38 -11.93
N ALA A 10 -38.80 8.33 -12.21
CA ALA A 10 -39.69 7.71 -11.25
C ALA A 10 -38.91 6.62 -10.49
N ILE A 11 -38.83 6.76 -9.17
CA ILE A 11 -38.26 5.75 -8.27
C ILE A 11 -39.30 4.64 -8.11
N GLY A 12 -39.05 3.49 -8.75
CA GLY A 12 -39.78 2.25 -8.53
C GLY A 12 -39.02 1.38 -7.52
N ALA A 13 -39.58 1.19 -6.34
CA ALA A 13 -39.11 0.20 -5.39
C ALA A 13 -39.38 -1.21 -5.96
N VAL A 14 -38.32 -1.99 -6.19
CA VAL A 14 -38.42 -3.42 -6.51
C VAL A 14 -38.00 -4.20 -5.27
N ALA A 15 -38.92 -5.01 -4.78
CA ALA A 15 -38.73 -5.92 -3.67
C ALA A 15 -37.72 -7.02 -4.03
N CYS A 16 -36.82 -7.32 -3.10
CA CYS A 16 -36.00 -8.53 -3.12
C CYS A 16 -36.91 -9.76 -3.09
N ASP A 17 -36.84 -10.59 -4.13
CA ASP A 17 -37.37 -11.96 -4.10
C ASP A 17 -36.20 -12.92 -3.92
N SER A 18 -36.38 -13.82 -2.96
CA SER A 18 -35.43 -14.77 -2.43
C SER A 18 -35.62 -16.13 -3.09
N GLY A 19 -34.56 -16.69 -3.68
CA GLY A 19 -34.49 -18.14 -3.90
C GLY A 19 -33.59 -18.54 -5.06
N GLY A 20 -32.63 -19.45 -4.79
CA GLY A 20 -31.98 -20.19 -5.86
C GLY A 20 -30.62 -20.80 -5.55
N SER A 21 -30.60 -21.77 -4.64
CA SER A 21 -29.86 -23.04 -4.78
C SER A 21 -28.37 -23.01 -5.17
N ASP A 22 -27.57 -23.11 -4.12
CA ASP A 22 -26.22 -23.70 -4.05
C ASP A 22 -26.08 -25.02 -4.85
N PRO A 23 -24.99 -25.20 -5.63
CA PRO A 23 -24.28 -26.47 -5.57
C PRO A 23 -22.77 -26.29 -5.38
N ASP A 24 -22.38 -26.39 -4.12
CA ASP A 24 -21.11 -26.92 -3.62
C ASP A 24 -20.53 -28.04 -4.49
N THR A 25 -19.38 -27.78 -5.13
CA THR A 25 -18.46 -28.81 -5.64
C THR A 25 -17.02 -28.32 -5.54
N THR A 26 -16.45 -28.36 -4.34
CA THR A 26 -15.00 -28.34 -4.16
C THR A 26 -14.43 -29.73 -4.49
N THR A 27 -13.57 -29.79 -5.50
CA THR A 27 -12.81 -31.01 -5.83
C THR A 27 -11.42 -30.87 -5.21
N ASP A 28 -11.28 -31.48 -4.05
CA ASP A 28 -10.06 -31.55 -3.26
C ASP A 28 -9.08 -32.56 -3.91
N VAL A 29 -7.93 -32.09 -4.41
CA VAL A 29 -6.85 -32.95 -4.93
C VAL A 29 -5.74 -33.00 -3.89
N VAL A 30 -5.84 -33.96 -2.98
CA VAL A 30 -4.76 -34.35 -2.07
C VAL A 30 -3.88 -35.37 -2.79
N ALA A 31 -2.64 -34.98 -3.10
CA ALA A 31 -1.61 -35.89 -3.60
C ALA A 31 -1.02 -36.70 -2.42
N ASP A 32 -1.45 -37.96 -2.34
CA ASP A 32 -0.90 -39.03 -1.52
C ASP A 32 0.50 -39.44 -2.02
N THR A 33 1.51 -39.35 -1.16
CA THR A 33 2.79 -40.06 -1.32
C THR A 33 3.18 -40.75 -0.02
N SER A 34 2.55 -41.90 0.21
CA SER A 34 3.01 -42.90 1.18
C SER A 34 4.32 -43.58 0.72
N THR A 35 5.30 -43.64 1.63
CA THR A 35 6.45 -44.57 1.55
C THR A 35 6.35 -45.60 2.68
N PRO A 36 6.85 -46.83 2.49
CA PRO A 36 6.44 -47.98 3.29
C PRO A 36 7.21 -48.13 4.60
N ASP A 37 6.44 -48.57 5.59
CA ASP A 37 6.79 -48.93 6.95
C ASP A 37 7.71 -50.18 7.01
N THR A 38 8.76 -50.10 7.84
CA THR A 38 9.57 -51.25 8.26
C THR A 38 9.45 -51.44 9.77
N THR A 39 8.55 -52.36 10.12
CA THR A 39 8.54 -53.26 11.28
C THR A 39 9.84 -53.35 12.10
N GLY A 40 9.72 -53.05 13.40
CA GLY A 40 10.74 -53.27 14.42
C GLY A 40 10.12 -53.35 15.82
N ASP A 41 9.66 -54.56 16.16
CA ASP A 41 9.16 -55.01 17.45
C ASP A 41 10.22 -54.92 18.57
N THR A 42 9.89 -54.35 19.74
CA THR A 42 10.44 -54.76 21.04
C THR A 42 9.63 -54.22 22.24
N THR A 43 8.81 -55.11 22.80
CA THR A 43 8.42 -55.33 24.22
C THR A 43 8.83 -54.35 25.34
N THR A 44 7.80 -53.87 26.07
CA THR A 44 7.57 -53.66 27.55
C THR A 44 8.67 -54.01 28.58
N PRO A 45 8.69 -53.41 29.82
CA PRO A 45 7.55 -53.17 30.74
C PRO A 45 7.52 -51.80 31.47
N ASP A 46 6.35 -51.22 31.74
CA ASP A 46 5.54 -51.30 32.98
C ASP A 46 6.31 -51.11 34.30
N THR A 47 6.10 -49.94 34.94
CA THR A 47 6.21 -49.75 36.40
C THR A 47 5.11 -48.79 36.87
N THR A 48 4.09 -49.42 37.42
CA THR A 48 3.14 -49.01 38.46
C THR A 48 3.54 -47.88 39.41
N ALA A 49 2.55 -47.00 39.65
CA ALA A 49 2.06 -46.48 40.93
C ALA A 49 3.04 -45.95 41.99
N ASP A 50 2.87 -44.68 42.36
CA ASP A 50 2.71 -44.38 43.79
C ASP A 50 1.74 -43.21 44.04
N THR A 51 1.00 -43.38 45.12
CA THR A 51 -0.09 -42.58 45.67
C THR A 51 0.42 -41.84 46.92
N THR A 52 -0.36 -40.85 47.35
CA THR A 52 -0.28 -40.15 48.66
C THR A 52 0.74 -39.01 48.70
N THR A 53 0.46 -37.81 49.23
CA THR A 53 -0.32 -37.52 50.44
C THR A 53 -0.86 -36.09 50.41
N ASP A 54 -2.13 -35.98 50.76
CA ASP A 54 -2.81 -34.79 51.28
C ASP A 54 -2.17 -34.35 52.61
N THR A 55 -1.87 -33.04 52.73
CA THR A 55 -1.73 -32.36 54.03
C THR A 55 -1.87 -30.84 53.83
N THR A 56 -3.07 -30.33 54.06
CA THR A 56 -3.29 -28.96 54.61
C THR A 56 -3.45 -29.08 56.14
N PRO A 57 -3.36 -28.02 56.98
CA PRO A 57 -3.23 -26.57 56.72
C PRO A 57 -2.19 -25.83 57.60
N GLY A 58 -1.76 -24.64 57.18
CA GLY A 58 -1.05 -23.68 58.03
C GLY A 58 -1.31 -22.24 57.59
N PRO A 59 -1.94 -21.39 58.42
CA PRO A 59 -2.10 -19.97 58.14
C PRO A 59 -0.88 -19.23 58.72
N ASP A 60 0.16 -19.05 57.92
CA ASP A 60 1.34 -18.31 58.37
C ASP A 60 1.63 -17.11 57.45
N ALA A 61 1.66 -15.96 58.13
CA ALA A 61 2.28 -14.71 57.76
C ALA A 61 1.97 -14.14 56.37
N ASP A 62 0.94 -13.29 56.38
CA ASP A 62 0.83 -12.03 55.65
C ASP A 62 2.19 -11.31 55.56
N VAL A 63 2.97 -11.62 54.53
CA VAL A 63 4.09 -10.81 54.04
C VAL A 63 3.63 -10.26 52.70
N THR A 64 2.89 -9.16 52.76
CA THR A 64 2.76 -8.23 51.63
C THR A 64 4.16 -7.67 51.37
N ALA A 65 4.98 -8.43 50.64
CA ALA A 65 6.16 -7.92 49.98
C ALA A 65 5.65 -6.91 48.96
N ASP A 66 5.71 -5.65 49.36
CA ASP A 66 5.60 -4.48 48.52
C ASP A 66 6.67 -4.65 47.44
N ALA A 67 6.31 -5.33 46.36
CA ALA A 67 7.17 -5.54 45.21
C ALA A 67 7.33 -4.17 44.59
N ASP A 68 8.43 -3.52 44.96
CA ASP A 68 8.93 -2.28 44.40
C ASP A 68 9.18 -2.51 42.91
N THR A 69 8.11 -2.48 42.11
CA THR A 69 8.16 -2.54 40.66
C THR A 69 8.52 -1.15 40.18
N THR A 70 9.78 -0.74 40.42
CA THR A 70 10.33 0.40 39.72
C THR A 70 10.13 0.16 38.23
N PRO A 71 9.43 1.05 37.50
CA PRO A 71 9.21 0.88 36.06
C PRO A 71 10.55 0.65 35.37
N VAL A 72 10.69 -0.48 34.68
CA VAL A 72 11.88 -0.79 33.89
C VAL A 72 11.91 0.23 32.74
N ASP A 73 13.01 0.99 32.65
CA ASP A 73 13.21 1.95 31.55
C ASP A 73 13.42 1.15 30.24
N PRO A 74 12.54 1.29 29.23
CA PRO A 74 12.69 0.58 27.97
C PRO A 74 13.95 1.01 27.19
N CYS A 75 14.60 2.12 27.58
CA CYS A 75 15.85 2.60 27.02
C CYS A 75 17.11 2.16 27.80
N ASP A 76 17.00 1.34 28.85
CA ASP A 76 18.15 0.81 29.59
C ASP A 76 18.12 -0.74 29.69
N PRO A 77 18.96 -1.45 28.92
CA PRO A 77 19.98 -0.92 27.99
C PRO A 77 19.36 -0.34 26.72
N ASN A 78 20.03 0.64 26.08
CA ASN A 78 19.55 1.31 24.86
C ASN A 78 19.36 0.29 23.73
N PRO A 79 18.11 0.02 23.28
CA PRO A 79 17.83 -0.98 22.26
C PRO A 79 18.14 -0.50 20.83
N CYS A 80 18.44 0.80 20.63
CA CYS A 80 18.64 1.41 19.32
C CYS A 80 20.02 1.13 18.73
N THR A 81 20.38 -0.15 18.57
CA THR A 81 21.69 -0.59 18.08
C THR A 81 21.68 -1.07 16.62
N ASN A 82 20.51 -1.08 15.97
CA ASN A 82 20.38 -1.49 14.57
C ASN A 82 19.85 -0.31 13.73
N PRO A 83 20.74 0.54 13.17
CA PRO A 83 20.30 1.68 12.37
C PRO A 83 19.59 1.23 11.08
N PRO A 84 18.76 2.13 10.49
CA PRO A 84 18.25 1.93 9.15
C PRO A 84 19.37 1.72 8.13
N ALA A 85 19.05 1.04 7.03
CA ALA A 85 19.92 0.99 5.87
C ALA A 85 20.21 2.42 5.37
N ALA A 86 21.36 2.61 4.72
CA ALA A 86 21.67 3.89 4.09
C ALA A 86 20.54 4.26 3.11
N ALA A 87 20.16 5.54 3.10
CA ALA A 87 19.06 6.05 2.29
C ALA A 87 19.54 7.21 1.43
N CYS A 88 18.76 7.58 0.41
CA CYS A 88 19.06 8.79 -0.33
C CYS A 88 18.57 10.01 0.42
N ASN A 89 19.32 11.10 0.36
CA ASN A 89 18.85 12.40 0.84
C ASN A 89 17.60 12.84 0.06
N SER A 90 16.90 13.86 0.56
CA SER A 90 15.64 14.34 -0.03
C SER A 90 15.74 14.85 -1.47
N THR A 91 16.95 15.13 -1.96
CA THR A 91 17.22 15.57 -3.34
C THR A 91 17.76 14.46 -4.24
N ALA A 92 17.89 13.23 -3.74
CA ALA A 92 18.55 12.11 -4.41
C ALA A 92 19.99 12.43 -4.89
N THR A 93 20.70 13.38 -4.29
CA THR A 93 22.07 13.77 -4.70
C THR A 93 23.16 13.12 -3.86
N GLY A 94 22.81 12.50 -2.75
CA GLY A 94 23.76 11.87 -1.85
C GLY A 94 23.14 10.76 -1.01
N VAL A 95 24.00 9.86 -0.55
CA VAL A 95 23.67 8.74 0.35
C VAL A 95 23.87 9.20 1.79
N GLU A 96 22.82 9.10 2.60
CA GLU A 96 22.85 9.34 4.04
C GLU A 96 23.17 8.04 4.79
N ALA A 97 24.21 8.08 5.62
CA ALA A 97 24.54 7.02 6.54
C ALA A 97 24.18 7.42 7.97
N TYR A 98 23.59 6.50 8.70
CA TYR A 98 23.07 6.73 10.05
C TYR A 98 24.06 6.25 11.12
N ALA A 99 24.03 6.89 12.29
CA ALA A 99 24.84 6.50 13.44
C ALA A 99 24.60 5.03 13.82
N ALA A 100 25.66 4.29 14.16
CA ALA A 100 25.56 2.89 14.60
C ALA A 100 24.71 2.71 15.87
N THR A 101 24.53 3.76 16.66
CA THR A 101 23.64 3.77 17.84
C THR A 101 22.72 4.99 17.77
N GLY A 102 21.42 4.73 17.85
CA GLY A 102 20.38 5.74 17.86
C GLY A 102 20.17 6.33 19.26
N THR A 103 19.44 7.44 19.29
CA THR A 103 18.88 8.00 20.52
C THR A 103 17.58 7.29 20.83
N CYS A 104 17.52 6.63 21.99
CA CYS A 104 16.30 6.05 22.52
C CYS A 104 15.50 7.11 23.27
N VAL A 105 14.22 7.23 22.93
CA VAL A 105 13.25 8.01 23.70
C VAL A 105 12.22 7.02 24.25
N ALA A 106 12.10 6.96 25.58
CA ALA A 106 11.10 6.13 26.23
C ALA A 106 9.71 6.72 25.94
N ASN A 107 8.86 5.96 25.25
CA ASN A 107 7.47 6.29 24.98
C ASN A 107 6.58 5.30 25.76
N GLY A 108 6.39 5.58 27.05
CA GLY A 108 5.75 4.64 27.97
C GLY A 108 6.64 3.43 28.27
N THR A 109 6.20 2.23 27.91
CA THR A 109 6.95 0.97 28.10
C THR A 109 7.69 0.50 26.85
N VAL A 110 7.71 1.31 25.78
CA VAL A 110 8.39 0.98 24.51
C VAL A 110 9.46 2.03 24.23
N ALA A 111 10.55 1.59 23.63
CA ALA A 111 11.62 2.43 23.15
C ALA A 111 11.33 2.91 21.73
N SER A 112 11.42 4.21 21.47
CA SER A 112 11.42 4.77 20.13
C SER A 112 12.84 5.16 19.74
N CYS A 113 13.29 4.70 18.56
CA CYS A 113 14.65 4.91 18.10
C CYS A 113 14.72 5.97 17.01
N THR A 114 15.58 6.97 17.24
CA THR A 114 15.94 7.96 16.22
C THR A 114 17.42 7.89 15.93
N TYR A 115 17.80 7.86 14.66
CA TYR A 115 19.20 7.75 14.26
C TYR A 115 19.63 9.03 13.56
N ALA A 116 20.64 9.71 14.12
CA ALA A 116 21.20 10.89 13.48
C ALA A 116 21.98 10.48 12.22
N VAL A 117 21.83 11.27 11.15
CA VAL A 117 22.69 11.18 9.97
C VAL A 117 24.10 11.55 10.39
N THR A 118 25.05 10.63 10.21
CA THR A 118 26.47 10.83 10.52
C THR A 118 27.29 11.28 9.32
N ASP A 119 26.85 10.91 8.13
CA ASP A 119 27.54 11.23 6.90
C ASP A 119 26.54 11.38 5.75
N THR A 120 26.86 12.28 4.83
CA THR A 120 26.16 12.44 3.55
C THR A 120 27.21 12.40 2.46
N THR A 121 27.35 11.25 1.81
CA THR A 121 28.24 11.10 0.66
C THR A 121 27.51 11.59 -0.58
N LEU A 122 27.92 12.75 -1.11
CA LEU A 122 27.41 13.24 -2.39
C LEU A 122 27.88 12.32 -3.53
N CYS A 123 26.94 11.83 -4.33
CA CYS A 123 27.26 10.91 -5.42
C CYS A 123 28.08 11.59 -6.51
N SER A 124 27.78 12.87 -6.78
CA SER A 124 28.55 13.71 -7.71
C SER A 124 30.01 13.95 -7.31
N ALA A 125 30.40 13.67 -6.06
CA ALA A 125 31.78 13.82 -5.60
C ALA A 125 32.69 12.70 -6.11
N ALA A 126 32.15 11.50 -6.31
CA ALA A 126 32.88 10.36 -6.86
C ALA A 126 32.88 10.40 -8.40
N ASP A 127 31.71 10.64 -8.99
CA ASP A 127 31.53 10.83 -10.44
C ASP A 127 30.42 11.87 -10.67
N PRO A 128 30.63 12.94 -11.45
CA PRO A 128 29.59 13.94 -11.74
C PRO A 128 28.34 13.37 -12.40
N LYS A 129 28.42 12.15 -12.93
CA LYS A 129 27.28 11.41 -13.48
C LYS A 129 26.62 10.49 -12.47
N GLU A 130 26.98 10.45 -11.19
CA GLU A 130 26.27 9.59 -10.24
C GLU A 130 25.14 10.34 -9.52
N THR A 131 24.01 9.65 -9.35
CA THR A 131 22.87 10.08 -8.52
C THR A 131 22.67 9.06 -7.39
N CYS A 132 21.95 9.45 -6.34
CA CYS A 132 21.56 8.49 -5.31
C CYS A 132 20.28 7.77 -5.73
N ALA A 133 20.31 6.45 -5.80
CA ALA A 133 19.14 5.59 -5.93
C ALA A 133 19.22 4.45 -4.90
N GLN A 134 18.13 4.23 -4.17
CA GLN A 134 18.00 3.13 -3.19
C GLN A 134 19.18 3.07 -2.18
N GLY A 135 19.62 4.22 -1.67
CA GLY A 135 20.70 4.31 -0.70
C GLY A 135 22.10 4.04 -1.25
N LYS A 136 22.28 4.12 -2.57
CA LYS A 136 23.58 3.92 -3.25
C LYS A 136 23.79 4.98 -4.31
N CYS A 137 25.04 5.36 -4.54
CA CYS A 137 25.40 6.13 -5.72
C CYS A 137 25.44 5.21 -6.93
N VAL A 138 24.67 5.57 -7.96
CA VAL A 138 24.53 4.84 -9.21
C VAL A 138 24.78 5.79 -10.37
N GLU A 139 25.41 5.30 -11.43
CA GLU A 139 25.61 6.09 -12.65
C GLU A 139 24.24 6.53 -13.19
N VAL A 140 24.16 7.80 -13.57
CA VAL A 140 23.02 8.40 -14.24
C VAL A 140 23.00 7.82 -15.63
N VAL A 141 22.02 6.95 -15.86
CA VAL A 141 21.75 6.42 -17.17
C VAL A 141 20.48 7.09 -17.65
N GLU A 142 20.52 7.64 -18.88
CA GLU A 142 19.37 8.31 -19.44
C GLU A 142 18.23 7.29 -19.59
N THR A 143 17.02 7.67 -19.16
CA THR A 143 15.83 6.80 -19.23
C THR A 143 15.54 6.35 -20.65
N ILE A 144 15.90 7.15 -21.66
CA ILE A 144 15.73 6.86 -23.09
C ILE A 144 16.45 5.58 -23.55
N ASP A 145 17.40 5.08 -22.77
CA ASP A 145 18.13 3.84 -23.07
C ASP A 145 17.43 2.59 -22.49
N TYR A 146 16.32 2.73 -21.73
CA TYR A 146 15.53 1.60 -21.27
C TYR A 146 14.97 0.83 -22.47
N THR A 147 15.22 -0.48 -22.50
CA THR A 147 14.73 -1.36 -23.56
C THR A 147 13.47 -2.07 -23.10
N PHE A 148 12.33 -1.68 -23.65
CA PHE A 148 11.06 -2.36 -23.42
C PHE A 148 10.99 -3.71 -24.14
N ASP A 149 10.44 -4.71 -23.48
CA ASP A 149 10.06 -6.00 -24.11
C ASP A 149 8.76 -5.89 -24.92
N ALA A 150 8.16 -4.71 -24.91
CA ALA A 150 6.93 -4.30 -25.56
C ALA A 150 5.66 -5.00 -25.05
N ALA A 151 5.73 -6.23 -24.54
CA ALA A 151 4.59 -6.95 -23.96
C ALA A 151 4.14 -6.29 -22.66
N ALA A 152 2.89 -5.81 -22.60
CA ALA A 152 2.33 -5.22 -21.38
C ALA A 152 0.88 -5.64 -21.16
N SER A 153 0.40 -5.41 -19.94
CA SER A 153 -1.00 -5.42 -19.55
C SER A 153 -1.45 -3.99 -19.27
N TYR A 154 -2.41 -3.47 -20.04
CA TYR A 154 -3.07 -2.20 -19.80
C TYR A 154 -4.20 -2.39 -18.79
N ILE A 155 -4.10 -1.73 -17.65
CA ILE A 155 -5.10 -1.82 -16.58
C ILE A 155 -6.35 -1.06 -16.98
N THR A 156 -7.47 -1.78 -17.08
CA THR A 156 -8.77 -1.25 -17.49
C THR A 156 -9.74 -1.09 -16.32
N GLU A 157 -9.45 -1.75 -15.19
CA GLU A 157 -10.22 -1.62 -13.96
C GLU A 157 -9.25 -1.58 -12.78
N LEU A 158 -9.49 -0.65 -11.86
CA LEU A 158 -8.77 -0.54 -10.60
C LEU A 158 -9.78 -0.10 -9.53
N GLY A 159 -9.87 -0.86 -8.45
CA GLY A 159 -10.80 -0.54 -7.37
C GLY A 159 -10.21 -0.93 -6.03
N ILE A 160 -10.44 -0.10 -5.02
CA ILE A 160 -10.19 -0.47 -3.63
C ILE A 160 -11.10 -1.65 -3.31
N ALA A 161 -10.48 -2.72 -2.84
CA ALA A 161 -11.20 -3.95 -2.55
C ALA A 161 -12.02 -3.79 -1.26
N ASP A 162 -12.93 -4.72 -1.01
CA ASP A 162 -13.63 -4.84 0.27
C ASP A 162 -12.83 -5.70 1.27
N ASP A 163 -13.45 -6.07 2.39
CA ASP A 163 -12.86 -6.90 3.45
C ASP A 163 -12.68 -8.38 3.05
N THR A 164 -13.12 -8.77 1.85
CA THR A 164 -12.93 -10.13 1.32
C THR A 164 -11.63 -10.29 0.53
N CYS A 165 -10.88 -9.21 0.37
CA CYS A 165 -9.59 -9.13 -0.30
C CYS A 165 -8.55 -8.54 0.67
N CYS A 166 -7.24 -8.72 0.50
CA CYS A 166 -6.58 -9.40 -0.62
C CYS A 166 -5.55 -10.44 -0.20
N PHE A 167 -4.76 -10.13 0.82
CA PHE A 167 -3.69 -10.99 1.31
C PHE A 167 -3.76 -11.03 2.83
N ASP A 168 -3.40 -12.18 3.40
CA ASP A 168 -3.22 -12.36 4.83
C ASP A 168 -1.74 -12.07 5.15
N PHE A 169 -1.46 -10.84 5.59
CA PHE A 169 -0.12 -10.37 5.90
C PHE A 169 0.31 -10.72 7.33
N ASP A 170 -0.63 -10.89 8.27
CA ASP A 170 -0.31 -11.23 9.68
C ASP A 170 -0.46 -12.73 10.02
N GLY A 171 -0.97 -13.53 9.08
CA GLY A 171 -1.06 -14.98 9.16
C GLY A 171 -2.25 -15.48 10.00
N ASP A 172 -3.24 -14.63 10.27
CA ASP A 172 -4.42 -14.97 11.09
C ASP A 172 -5.55 -15.67 10.31
N SER A 173 -5.30 -15.99 9.02
CA SER A 173 -6.23 -16.57 8.06
C SER A 173 -7.42 -15.68 7.70
N LYS A 174 -7.36 -14.38 7.96
CA LYS A 174 -8.28 -13.37 7.43
C LYS A 174 -7.53 -12.50 6.43
N MET A 175 -8.30 -11.93 5.51
CA MET A 175 -7.74 -11.00 4.54
C MET A 175 -7.57 -9.63 5.20
N ASP A 176 -6.42 -9.02 4.96
CA ASP A 176 -6.09 -7.69 5.45
C ASP A 176 -6.41 -6.65 4.37
N ASN A 177 -7.28 -5.68 4.71
CA ASN A 177 -7.54 -4.50 3.88
C ASN A 177 -8.04 -3.29 4.70
N GLY A 178 -7.18 -2.78 5.58
CA GLY A 178 -7.45 -1.61 6.40
C GLY A 178 -7.72 -0.33 5.61
N LEU A 179 -7.18 -0.21 4.38
CA LEU A 179 -7.42 0.96 3.52
C LEU A 179 -8.91 1.14 3.17
N SER A 180 -9.65 0.04 2.96
CA SER A 180 -11.08 0.12 2.62
C SER A 180 -11.91 0.84 3.70
N ALA A 181 -11.67 0.53 4.97
CA ALA A 181 -12.36 1.16 6.11
C ALA A 181 -12.05 2.67 6.19
N LEU A 182 -10.80 3.03 5.90
CA LEU A 182 -10.33 4.41 5.87
C LEU A 182 -10.93 5.19 4.70
N LEU A 183 -10.94 4.64 3.50
CA LEU A 183 -11.52 5.32 2.33
C LEU A 183 -13.05 5.38 2.43
N GLY A 184 -13.70 4.40 3.06
CA GLY A 184 -15.11 4.49 3.42
C GLY A 184 -15.39 5.64 4.39
N LEU A 185 -14.48 5.88 5.35
CA LEU A 185 -14.57 7.04 6.24
C LEU A 185 -14.34 8.35 5.48
N LEU A 186 -13.34 8.42 4.60
CA LEU A 186 -13.10 9.60 3.77
C LEU A 186 -14.27 9.88 2.82
N GLY A 187 -14.86 8.85 2.20
CA GLY A 187 -16.03 8.98 1.33
C GLY A 187 -17.23 9.62 2.05
N GLN A 188 -17.48 9.24 3.31
CA GLN A 188 -18.51 9.88 4.15
C GLN A 188 -18.19 11.36 4.42
N PHE A 189 -16.92 11.71 4.62
CA PHE A 189 -16.52 13.11 4.80
C PHE A 189 -16.57 13.92 3.50
N LEU A 190 -16.28 13.29 2.36
CA LEU A 190 -16.28 13.91 1.03
C LEU A 190 -17.67 13.88 0.37
N GLY A 191 -18.75 13.80 1.17
CA GLY A 191 -20.12 13.93 0.67
C GLY A 191 -20.67 12.70 -0.07
N ASP A 192 -20.41 11.50 0.44
CA ASP A 192 -20.80 10.21 -0.16
C ASP A 192 -20.17 9.98 -1.54
N THR A 193 -18.91 10.38 -1.69
CA THR A 193 -18.13 10.11 -2.89
C THR A 193 -17.77 8.63 -2.98
N ASP A 194 -18.11 8.00 -4.11
CA ASP A 194 -17.64 6.66 -4.47
C ASP A 194 -16.23 6.76 -5.10
N VAL A 195 -15.20 6.49 -4.29
CA VAL A 195 -13.79 6.54 -4.73
C VAL A 195 -13.51 5.53 -5.85
N ASN A 196 -14.18 4.38 -5.85
CA ASN A 196 -14.01 3.37 -6.90
C ASN A 196 -14.61 3.85 -8.22
N ALA A 197 -15.78 4.50 -8.18
CA ALA A 197 -16.37 5.12 -9.36
C ALA A 197 -15.47 6.22 -9.93
N LEU A 198 -14.83 7.03 -9.05
CA LEU A 198 -13.90 8.08 -9.48
C LEU A 198 -12.65 7.49 -10.16
N LEU A 199 -12.00 6.50 -9.52
CA LEU A 199 -10.85 5.81 -10.08
C LEU A 199 -11.19 5.21 -11.44
N GLN A 200 -12.34 4.55 -11.54
CA GLN A 200 -12.80 3.96 -12.79
C GLN A 200 -13.08 5.03 -13.85
N GLU A 201 -13.66 6.17 -13.50
CA GLU A 201 -13.88 7.30 -14.42
C GLU A 201 -12.54 7.82 -14.99
N GLN A 202 -11.51 7.94 -14.15
CA GLN A 202 -10.18 8.39 -14.58
C GLN A 202 -9.47 7.38 -15.49
N ILE A 203 -9.63 6.08 -15.24
CA ILE A 203 -9.15 5.03 -16.14
C ILE A 203 -9.93 5.05 -17.45
N ASP A 204 -11.25 5.21 -17.35
CA ASP A 204 -12.15 5.23 -18.49
C ASP A 204 -11.96 6.47 -19.38
N SER A 205 -11.52 7.61 -18.84
CA SER A 205 -11.17 8.80 -19.61
C SER A 205 -9.76 8.72 -20.21
N GLY A 206 -8.91 7.79 -19.74
CA GLY A 206 -7.49 7.73 -20.04
C GLY A 206 -6.64 8.72 -19.24
N SER A 207 -7.25 9.45 -18.29
CA SER A 207 -6.53 10.35 -17.37
C SER A 207 -5.55 9.60 -16.48
N ILE A 208 -5.88 8.36 -16.12
CA ILE A 208 -4.94 7.39 -15.57
C ILE A 208 -4.76 6.29 -16.61
N THR A 209 -3.53 6.11 -17.08
CA THR A 209 -3.15 4.97 -17.90
C THR A 209 -2.01 4.26 -17.19
N LEU A 210 -2.31 3.11 -16.60
CA LEU A 210 -1.34 2.25 -15.91
C LEU A 210 -1.05 1.01 -16.76
N LEU A 211 0.22 0.74 -16.99
CA LEU A 211 0.72 -0.43 -17.69
C LEU A 211 1.56 -1.30 -16.75
N LEU A 212 1.40 -2.61 -16.87
CA LEU A 212 2.29 -3.59 -16.27
C LEU A 212 3.02 -4.32 -17.40
N GLU A 213 4.27 -3.95 -17.67
CA GLU A 213 5.13 -4.65 -18.62
C GLU A 213 5.41 -6.07 -18.12
N ASN A 214 5.30 -7.04 -19.03
CA ASN A 214 5.53 -8.47 -18.78
C ASN A 214 6.93 -8.85 -19.29
N ALA A 215 7.97 -8.24 -18.72
CA ALA A 215 9.35 -8.40 -19.18
C ALA A 215 9.83 -9.84 -19.00
N GLY A 216 10.39 -10.43 -20.04
CA GLY A 216 10.85 -11.82 -20.08
C GLY A 216 9.74 -12.86 -20.24
N LEU A 217 8.50 -12.45 -20.58
CA LEU A 217 7.41 -13.39 -20.83
C LEU A 217 7.71 -14.33 -22.00
N THR A 218 7.67 -15.64 -21.73
CA THR A 218 7.91 -16.70 -22.73
C THR A 218 6.75 -17.71 -22.80
N ASP A 219 6.06 -17.97 -21.70
CA ASP A 219 4.87 -18.84 -21.66
C ASP A 219 3.78 -18.22 -20.75
N PRO A 220 2.61 -17.83 -21.29
CA PRO A 220 1.54 -17.22 -20.51
C PRO A 220 0.79 -18.20 -19.60
N ASN A 221 1.12 -19.51 -19.64
CA ASN A 221 0.47 -20.52 -18.80
C ASN A 221 1.39 -21.05 -17.69
N SER A 222 2.71 -21.10 -17.91
CA SER A 222 3.64 -21.64 -16.93
C SER A 222 5.06 -21.11 -17.14
N GLN A 223 5.49 -20.22 -16.26
CA GLN A 223 6.84 -19.67 -16.24
C GLN A 223 7.31 -19.47 -14.80
N ALA A 224 8.26 -20.31 -14.37
CA ALA A 224 8.71 -20.33 -12.97
C ALA A 224 9.71 -19.21 -12.61
N SER A 225 10.39 -18.61 -13.58
CA SER A 225 11.44 -17.61 -13.35
C SER A 225 11.71 -16.74 -14.57
N GLY A 226 12.41 -15.62 -14.36
CA GLY A 226 12.83 -14.72 -15.44
C GLY A 226 11.71 -13.88 -16.04
N LEU A 227 10.53 -13.88 -15.41
CA LEU A 227 9.46 -12.94 -15.67
C LEU A 227 9.60 -11.81 -14.63
N ALA A 228 9.53 -10.56 -15.08
CA ALA A 228 9.40 -9.40 -14.23
C ALA A 228 8.14 -8.63 -14.60
N LEU A 229 7.53 -8.00 -13.60
CA LEU A 229 6.39 -7.12 -13.75
C LEU A 229 6.85 -5.69 -13.44
N ASN A 230 6.96 -4.85 -14.46
CA ASN A 230 7.35 -3.45 -14.31
C ASN A 230 6.14 -2.53 -14.52
N GLY A 231 5.89 -1.63 -13.58
CA GLY A 231 4.74 -0.71 -13.64
C GLY A 231 5.11 0.64 -14.23
N PHE A 232 4.28 1.16 -15.13
CA PHE A 232 4.48 2.47 -15.78
C PHE A 232 3.17 3.24 -15.87
N PHE A 233 3.22 4.54 -15.56
CA PHE A 233 2.26 5.49 -16.10
C PHE A 233 2.58 5.69 -17.59
N ALA A 234 1.56 5.94 -18.40
CA ALA A 234 1.73 6.01 -19.84
C ALA A 234 0.72 6.93 -20.53
N GLU A 235 0.93 7.16 -21.82
CA GLU A 235 -0.02 7.79 -22.72
C GLU A 235 -0.39 6.81 -23.85
N ALA A 236 -1.69 6.63 -24.07
CA ALA A 236 -2.19 5.85 -25.21
C ALA A 236 -1.93 6.59 -26.53
N GLN A 237 -1.34 5.90 -27.50
CA GLN A 237 -1.10 6.43 -28.85
C GLN A 237 -2.26 6.15 -29.81
N ASP A 238 -3.09 5.17 -29.47
CA ASP A 238 -4.30 4.80 -30.20
C ASP A 238 -5.55 5.35 -29.51
N ASP A 239 -6.69 5.28 -30.18
CA ASP A 239 -7.96 5.62 -29.54
C ASP A 239 -8.28 4.68 -28.36
N LEU A 240 -9.06 5.17 -27.41
CA LEU A 240 -9.41 4.44 -26.19
C LEU A 240 -10.11 3.10 -26.47
N ALA A 241 -10.93 3.01 -27.53
CA ALA A 241 -11.62 1.76 -27.84
C ALA A 241 -10.64 0.69 -28.32
N THR A 242 -9.66 1.08 -29.14
CA THR A 242 -8.54 0.21 -29.55
C THR A 242 -7.68 -0.22 -28.36
N SER A 243 -7.41 0.70 -27.43
CA SER A 243 -6.65 0.42 -26.21
C SER A 243 -7.38 -0.58 -25.30
N LYS A 244 -8.67 -0.36 -25.02
CA LYS A 244 -9.52 -1.27 -24.22
C LYS A 244 -9.79 -2.62 -24.91
N ALA A 245 -9.66 -2.69 -26.24
CA ALA A 245 -9.76 -3.95 -26.98
C ALA A 245 -8.49 -4.83 -26.83
N GLY A 246 -7.45 -4.35 -26.16
CA GLY A 246 -6.24 -5.10 -25.90
C GLY A 246 -5.20 -5.06 -27.03
N THR A 247 -5.33 -4.11 -27.96
CA THR A 247 -4.44 -3.95 -29.11
C THR A 247 -3.78 -2.57 -29.19
N GLY A 248 -3.96 -1.74 -28.17
CA GLY A 248 -3.38 -0.39 -28.11
C GLY A 248 -1.86 -0.38 -27.97
N THR A 249 -1.29 0.71 -28.43
CA THR A 249 0.11 1.09 -28.26
C THR A 249 0.23 2.27 -27.31
N PHE A 250 1.32 2.28 -26.53
CA PHE A 250 1.52 3.23 -25.44
C PHE A 250 2.96 3.72 -25.38
N LEU A 251 3.14 4.95 -24.90
CA LEU A 251 4.42 5.50 -24.51
C LEU A 251 4.47 5.62 -22.99
N ALA A 252 5.49 5.05 -22.35
CA ALA A 252 5.66 5.14 -20.90
C ALA A 252 6.15 6.54 -20.50
N ASP A 253 5.64 7.04 -19.39
CA ASP A 253 6.03 8.32 -18.81
C ASP A 253 7.40 8.18 -18.12
N PRO A 254 8.40 9.04 -18.43
CA PRO A 254 9.70 9.04 -17.77
C PRO A 254 9.66 9.18 -16.24
N SER A 255 8.59 9.76 -15.67
CA SER A 255 8.38 9.83 -14.22
C SER A 255 8.16 8.45 -13.57
N SER A 256 7.90 7.41 -14.36
CA SER A 256 7.78 6.02 -13.90
C SER A 256 9.11 5.38 -13.53
N PHE A 257 10.23 6.10 -13.60
CA PHE A 257 11.57 5.63 -13.30
C PHE A 257 12.14 6.35 -12.07
N ILE A 258 13.02 5.68 -11.33
CA ILE A 258 13.82 6.36 -10.29
C ILE A 258 14.64 7.44 -11.00
N PRO A 259 14.57 8.72 -10.58
CA PRO A 259 15.21 9.83 -11.26
C PRO A 259 16.70 9.58 -11.53
N GLY A 260 17.09 9.75 -12.80
CA GLY A 260 18.46 9.52 -13.26
C GLY A 260 18.83 8.04 -13.43
N THR A 261 17.89 7.11 -13.42
CA THR A 261 18.18 5.69 -13.66
C THR A 261 17.24 5.10 -14.71
N GLN A 262 17.56 3.89 -15.17
CA GLN A 262 16.64 3.05 -15.97
C GLN A 262 15.77 2.13 -15.09
N THR A 263 15.78 2.28 -13.77
CA THR A 263 15.04 1.39 -12.87
C THR A 263 13.59 1.88 -12.75
N PRO A 264 12.59 1.09 -13.16
CA PRO A 264 11.19 1.43 -12.93
C PRO A 264 10.92 1.63 -11.44
N LEU A 265 10.05 2.59 -11.09
CA LEU A 265 9.59 2.80 -9.71
C LEU A 265 8.86 1.58 -9.16
N ILE A 266 8.23 0.81 -10.05
CA ILE A 266 7.55 -0.44 -9.75
C ILE A 266 8.26 -1.54 -10.54
N SER A 267 8.96 -2.43 -9.84
CA SER A 267 9.58 -3.60 -10.45
C SER A 267 9.49 -4.80 -9.50
N MET A 268 8.89 -5.89 -9.98
CA MET A 268 8.64 -7.10 -9.21
C MET A 268 9.16 -8.31 -9.96
N ASP A 269 9.86 -9.20 -9.27
CA ASP A 269 10.04 -10.57 -9.76
C ASP A 269 8.66 -11.26 -9.80
N ALA A 270 8.40 -11.98 -10.88
CA ALA A 270 7.12 -12.61 -11.14
C ALA A 270 7.27 -14.05 -11.64
N LYS A 271 6.19 -14.81 -11.51
CA LYS A 271 6.04 -16.16 -12.06
C LYS A 271 4.60 -16.39 -12.48
N ILE A 272 4.40 -17.31 -13.42
CA ILE A 272 3.09 -17.82 -13.81
C ILE A 272 3.06 -19.31 -13.50
N ASP A 273 2.05 -19.75 -12.78
CA ASP A 273 1.76 -21.17 -12.59
C ASP A 273 0.31 -21.45 -12.94
N SER A 274 0.10 -22.34 -13.91
CA SER A 274 -1.23 -22.77 -14.35
C SER A 274 -2.16 -21.60 -14.71
N GLY A 275 -1.61 -20.58 -15.38
CA GLY A 275 -2.34 -19.37 -15.77
C GLY A 275 -2.56 -18.37 -14.63
N VAL A 276 -1.93 -18.54 -13.47
CA VAL A 276 -1.99 -17.57 -12.37
C VAL A 276 -0.64 -16.85 -12.27
N LEU A 277 -0.65 -15.55 -12.52
CA LEU A 277 0.48 -14.66 -12.29
C LEU A 277 0.57 -14.38 -10.78
N THR A 278 1.78 -14.48 -10.24
CA THR A 278 2.13 -13.94 -8.92
C THR A 278 3.40 -13.11 -9.02
N ALA A 279 3.44 -11.95 -8.36
CA ALA A 279 4.60 -11.05 -8.36
C ALA A 279 4.80 -10.42 -6.97
N GLY A 280 6.04 -10.03 -6.67
CA GLY A 280 6.45 -9.41 -5.41
C GLY A 280 7.19 -10.34 -4.44
N PRO A 281 7.53 -9.87 -3.22
CA PRO A 281 7.24 -8.55 -2.68
C PRO A 281 8.08 -7.45 -3.33
N ALA A 282 7.53 -6.24 -3.48
CA ALA A 282 8.27 -5.05 -3.91
C ALA A 282 7.76 -3.76 -3.22
N LEU A 283 8.33 -2.63 -3.61
CA LEU A 283 7.82 -1.31 -3.31
C LEU A 283 6.92 -0.84 -4.45
N PHE A 284 5.76 -0.27 -4.14
CA PHE A 284 4.84 0.26 -5.15
C PHE A 284 4.40 1.66 -4.75
N GLN A 285 4.55 2.63 -5.65
CA GLN A 285 4.02 3.97 -5.43
C GLN A 285 2.65 4.09 -6.09
N LEU A 286 1.64 4.40 -5.30
CA LEU A 286 0.27 4.63 -5.73
C LEU A 286 -0.04 6.12 -5.61
N SER A 287 -0.30 6.77 -6.73
CA SER A 287 -0.80 8.15 -6.77
C SER A 287 -2.27 8.12 -7.19
N ILE A 288 -3.16 8.46 -6.26
CA ILE A 288 -4.61 8.56 -6.54
C ILE A 288 -4.93 10.03 -6.81
N PRO A 289 -5.27 10.44 -8.05
CA PRO A 289 -5.71 11.79 -8.30
C PRO A 289 -7.08 11.99 -7.64
N LEU A 290 -7.13 12.93 -6.71
CA LEU A 290 -8.36 13.37 -6.04
C LEU A 290 -8.90 14.66 -6.64
N GLY A 291 -8.22 15.25 -7.63
CA GLY A 291 -8.49 16.60 -8.13
C GLY A 291 -9.91 16.86 -8.66
N SER A 292 -10.56 15.86 -9.24
CA SER A 292 -11.97 15.94 -9.64
C SER A 292 -12.91 16.06 -8.44
N LEU A 293 -12.51 15.60 -7.26
CA LEU A 293 -13.23 15.84 -6.01
C LEU A 293 -13.00 17.26 -5.49
N LEU A 294 -11.84 17.86 -5.76
CA LEU A 294 -11.33 19.06 -5.08
C LEU A 294 -11.43 20.34 -5.92
N ASP A 295 -12.45 20.44 -6.77
CA ASP A 295 -12.69 21.62 -7.63
C ASP A 295 -11.48 22.01 -8.52
N GLY A 296 -10.73 21.02 -9.01
CA GLY A 296 -9.75 21.19 -10.08
C GLY A 296 -8.32 21.51 -9.66
N ALA A 297 -7.96 21.32 -8.38
CA ALA A 297 -6.55 21.23 -8.00
C ALA A 297 -5.97 19.88 -8.43
N ASP A 298 -4.73 19.84 -8.93
CA ASP A 298 -3.98 18.62 -9.24
C ASP A 298 -3.52 17.92 -7.94
N THR A 299 -4.46 17.63 -7.05
CA THR A 299 -4.17 17.01 -5.76
C THR A 299 -4.15 15.50 -5.92
N THR A 300 -3.03 14.90 -5.53
CA THR A 300 -2.82 13.46 -5.50
C THR A 300 -2.68 12.98 -4.07
N LEU A 301 -3.28 11.83 -3.77
CA LEU A 301 -2.93 11.05 -2.59
C LEU A 301 -1.80 10.10 -2.99
N ASP A 302 -0.58 10.44 -2.56
CA ASP A 302 0.62 9.66 -2.85
C ASP A 302 0.95 8.72 -1.69
N LEU A 303 0.89 7.42 -1.97
CA LEU A 303 1.17 6.34 -1.02
C LEU A 303 2.33 5.49 -1.53
N THR A 304 3.24 5.13 -0.64
CA THR A 304 4.22 4.07 -0.89
C THR A 304 3.74 2.83 -0.15
N ILE A 305 3.40 1.82 -0.93
CA ILE A 305 2.97 0.54 -0.46
C ILE A 305 4.23 -0.33 -0.38
N GLU A 306 4.54 -0.81 0.81
CA GLU A 306 5.60 -1.77 1.07
C GLU A 306 5.08 -3.20 0.94
N LYS A 307 6.00 -4.15 0.76
CA LYS A 307 5.70 -5.59 0.64
C LYS A 307 4.63 -5.88 -0.42
N THR A 308 4.58 -5.09 -1.49
CA THR A 308 3.53 -5.18 -2.51
C THR A 308 3.58 -6.52 -3.22
N GLN A 309 2.43 -7.16 -3.31
CA GLN A 309 2.22 -8.41 -4.01
C GLN A 309 1.10 -8.25 -5.04
N VAL A 310 1.23 -8.94 -6.17
CA VAL A 310 0.21 -9.02 -7.21
C VAL A 310 -0.13 -10.49 -7.44
N MET A 311 -1.42 -10.79 -7.59
CA MET A 311 -1.92 -12.08 -8.04
C MET A 311 -3.04 -11.86 -9.05
N ALA A 312 -3.03 -12.56 -10.18
CA ALA A 312 -4.10 -12.45 -11.19
C ALA A 312 -4.20 -13.71 -12.05
N ASP A 313 -5.40 -14.02 -12.51
CA ASP A 313 -5.58 -14.98 -13.60
C ASP A 313 -5.12 -14.31 -14.89
N VAL A 314 -4.24 -14.98 -15.65
CA VAL A 314 -3.64 -14.46 -16.87
C VAL A 314 -3.83 -15.38 -18.05
N SER A 315 -3.93 -14.76 -19.22
CA SER A 315 -3.95 -15.45 -20.51
C SER A 315 -3.28 -14.58 -21.56
N LEU A 316 -2.90 -15.17 -22.70
CA LEU A 316 -2.36 -14.38 -23.82
C LEU A 316 -3.45 -13.45 -24.35
N GLY A 317 -3.17 -12.16 -24.36
CA GLY A 317 -4.15 -11.16 -24.79
C GLY A 317 -4.27 -11.03 -26.31
N ALA A 318 -5.17 -10.15 -26.74
CA ALA A 318 -5.58 -9.98 -28.13
C ALA A 318 -4.44 -9.55 -29.08
N ASN A 319 -3.40 -8.87 -28.57
CA ASN A 319 -2.23 -8.49 -29.38
C ASN A 319 -1.23 -9.64 -29.60
N GLY A 320 -1.43 -10.80 -28.96
CA GLY A 320 -0.55 -11.98 -29.07
C GLY A 320 0.82 -11.83 -28.40
N LYS A 321 1.03 -10.82 -27.56
CA LYS A 321 2.30 -10.55 -26.86
C LYS A 321 2.12 -10.32 -25.36
N GLY A 322 1.20 -9.44 -24.98
CA GLY A 322 0.92 -9.11 -23.57
C GLY A 322 -0.08 -10.06 -22.93
N LEU A 323 -0.29 -9.88 -21.63
CA LEU A 323 -1.28 -10.65 -20.87
C LEU A 323 -2.61 -9.89 -20.77
N THR A 324 -3.71 -10.64 -20.84
CA THR A 324 -5.00 -10.21 -20.28
C THR A 324 -5.05 -10.70 -18.83
N MET A 325 -5.41 -9.81 -17.91
CA MET A 325 -5.47 -10.05 -16.47
C MET A 325 -6.93 -10.01 -16.00
N ALA A 326 -7.35 -11.04 -15.27
CA ALA A 326 -8.66 -11.12 -14.65
C ALA A 326 -8.53 -11.48 -13.16
N ASN A 327 -9.54 -11.12 -12.36
CA ASN A 327 -9.59 -11.38 -10.92
C ASN A 327 -8.30 -10.94 -10.19
N GLY A 328 -7.69 -9.86 -10.68
CA GLY A 328 -6.41 -9.39 -10.19
C GLY A 328 -6.57 -8.77 -8.81
N LYS A 329 -5.57 -9.00 -7.97
CA LYS A 329 -5.42 -8.45 -6.63
C LYS A 329 -4.02 -7.88 -6.50
N LEU A 330 -3.93 -6.66 -6.01
CA LEU A 330 -2.71 -6.01 -5.56
C LEU A 330 -2.89 -5.72 -4.08
N GLY A 331 -1.89 -6.04 -3.28
CA GLY A 331 -1.92 -5.64 -1.88
C GLY A 331 -0.54 -5.39 -1.31
N GLY A 332 -0.49 -4.78 -0.15
CA GLY A 332 0.74 -4.48 0.59
C GLY A 332 0.42 -3.74 1.87
N VAL A 333 1.40 -3.07 2.45
CA VAL A 333 1.23 -2.31 3.70
C VAL A 333 1.75 -0.89 3.56
N VAL A 334 1.07 0.07 4.15
CA VAL A 334 1.48 1.49 4.18
C VAL A 334 1.76 1.87 5.63
N PRO A 335 2.98 2.33 5.96
CA PRO A 335 3.29 2.81 7.31
C PRO A 335 2.37 3.97 7.71
N VAL A 336 1.86 3.98 8.94
CA VAL A 336 0.93 5.01 9.42
C VAL A 336 1.53 6.41 9.33
N ALA A 337 2.84 6.53 9.57
CA ALA A 337 3.55 7.81 9.53
C ALA A 337 3.50 8.40 8.11
N GLN A 338 3.72 7.57 7.09
CA GLN A 338 3.59 7.99 5.71
C GLN A 338 2.16 8.40 5.38
N PHE A 339 1.19 7.63 5.86
CA PHE A 339 -0.21 7.94 5.62
C PHE A 339 -0.61 9.29 6.22
N ALA A 340 -0.13 9.62 7.43
CA ALA A 340 -0.34 10.93 8.04
C ALA A 340 0.30 12.06 7.21
N VAL A 341 1.51 11.85 6.67
CA VAL A 341 2.17 12.80 5.77
C VAL A 341 1.34 13.02 4.50
N ALA A 342 0.86 11.93 3.88
CA ALA A 342 0.04 12.00 2.67
C ALA A 342 -1.26 12.78 2.91
N LEU A 343 -1.97 12.52 4.01
CA LEU A 343 -3.18 13.27 4.34
C LEU A 343 -2.92 14.74 4.70
N ASN A 344 -1.80 15.05 5.36
CA ASN A 344 -1.41 16.43 5.62
C ASN A 344 -1.11 17.18 4.31
N ALA A 345 -0.44 16.53 3.36
CA ALA A 345 -0.16 17.10 2.04
C ALA A 345 -1.44 17.48 1.28
N LEU A 346 -2.50 16.66 1.36
CA LEU A 346 -3.81 16.97 0.76
C LEU A 346 -4.44 18.27 1.29
N THR A 347 -4.04 18.71 2.48
CA THR A 347 -4.65 19.86 3.18
C THR A 347 -3.70 21.02 3.38
N ALA A 348 -2.47 20.91 2.86
CA ALA A 348 -1.43 21.93 3.01
C ALA A 348 -1.89 23.30 2.46
N ASP A 349 -2.70 23.28 1.41
CA ASP A 349 -3.24 24.49 0.76
C ASP A 349 -4.56 25.00 1.39
N CYS A 350 -5.14 24.27 2.34
CA CYS A 350 -6.38 24.64 3.01
C CYS A 350 -6.16 25.73 4.08
N THR A 351 -5.76 26.93 3.67
CA THR A 351 -5.50 28.06 4.59
C THR A 351 -6.72 28.44 5.44
N CYS A 352 -7.94 28.18 4.94
CA CYS A 352 -9.21 28.41 5.64
C CYS A 352 -9.41 27.53 6.88
N LEU A 353 -8.65 26.43 7.05
CA LEU A 353 -8.72 25.58 8.24
C LEU A 353 -8.14 26.27 9.48
N GLY A 354 -7.42 27.39 9.32
CA GLY A 354 -6.88 28.18 10.42
C GLY A 354 -5.67 27.54 11.12
N THR A 355 -4.98 26.59 10.46
CA THR A 355 -3.80 25.90 11.00
C THR A 355 -2.51 26.68 10.81
N ASN A 356 -2.52 27.72 9.97
CA ASN A 356 -1.35 28.51 9.58
C ASN A 356 -0.21 27.65 8.99
N GLY A 357 -0.57 26.65 8.19
CA GLY A 357 0.38 25.73 7.56
C GLY A 357 0.92 24.64 8.48
N ALA A 358 0.40 24.52 9.71
CA ALA A 358 0.68 23.36 10.56
C ALA A 358 -0.11 22.13 10.07
N ASP A 359 0.50 20.96 10.24
CA ASP A 359 -0.14 19.65 10.02
C ASP A 359 -1.48 19.56 10.76
N ILE A 360 -2.45 18.89 10.14
CA ILE A 360 -3.76 18.65 10.74
C ILE A 360 -3.84 17.31 11.45
N ILE A 361 -3.08 16.32 10.97
CA ILE A 361 -3.07 14.94 11.42
C ILE A 361 -1.69 14.60 11.95
N GLN A 362 -1.66 13.80 13.01
CA GLN A 362 -0.45 13.26 13.61
C GLN A 362 -0.68 11.81 14.02
N VAL A 363 0.40 11.06 14.12
CA VAL A 363 0.42 9.76 14.78
C VAL A 363 0.38 10.00 16.28
N VAL A 364 -0.56 9.37 16.98
CA VAL A 364 -0.73 9.47 18.43
C VAL A 364 -0.51 8.10 19.05
N THR A 365 0.40 8.03 20.01
CA THR A 365 0.62 6.83 20.83
C THR A 365 -0.14 7.00 22.14
N THR A 366 -1.28 6.30 22.29
CA THR A 366 -2.02 6.26 23.57
C THR A 366 -1.67 5.03 24.42
N ASP A 367 -1.18 4.00 23.75
CA ASP A 367 -0.70 2.75 24.30
C ASP A 367 0.60 2.45 23.53
N PRO A 368 1.70 2.07 24.21
CA PRO A 368 2.96 1.73 23.55
C PRO A 368 2.83 0.63 22.48
N LYS A 369 1.72 -0.11 22.44
CA LYS A 369 1.43 -1.14 21.42
C LYS A 369 0.34 -0.75 20.42
N LYS A 370 -0.21 0.46 20.50
CA LYS A 370 -1.28 0.91 19.60
C LYS A 370 -1.00 2.32 19.13
N LEU A 371 -0.58 2.41 17.87
CA LEU A 371 -0.64 3.68 17.17
C LEU A 371 -2.10 4.00 16.84
N LYS A 372 -2.39 5.30 16.75
CA LYS A 372 -3.65 5.82 16.19
C LYS A 372 -3.36 7.07 15.36
N LEU A 373 -4.23 7.39 14.41
CA LEU A 373 -4.26 8.74 13.87
C LEU A 373 -5.04 9.65 14.82
N GLY A 374 -4.61 10.90 14.93
CA GLY A 374 -5.35 11.91 15.66
C GLY A 374 -5.08 13.29 15.07
N CYS A 375 -5.91 14.25 15.43
CA CYS A 375 -5.68 15.63 15.04
C CYS A 375 -4.54 16.26 15.86
N THR A 376 -3.81 17.18 15.23
CA THR A 376 -2.82 18.00 15.94
C THR A 376 -3.50 18.96 16.92
N ALA A 377 -2.74 19.46 17.89
CA ALA A 377 -3.22 20.50 18.80
C ALA A 377 -3.58 21.80 18.04
N ALA A 378 -2.81 22.13 16.99
CA ALA A 378 -3.05 23.29 16.14
C ALA A 378 -4.43 23.19 15.45
N PHE A 379 -4.69 22.08 14.77
CA PHE A 379 -5.99 21.87 14.13
C PHE A 379 -7.12 21.79 15.15
N SER A 380 -6.91 21.10 16.28
CA SER A 380 -7.91 21.01 17.36
C SER A 380 -8.29 22.37 17.96
N ALA A 381 -7.36 23.32 18.05
CA ALA A 381 -7.61 24.67 18.54
C ALA A 381 -8.11 25.64 17.45
N ALA A 382 -7.93 25.33 16.18
CA ALA A 382 -8.31 26.20 15.07
C ALA A 382 -9.82 26.46 15.00
N THR A 383 -10.23 27.55 14.37
CA THR A 383 -11.65 27.81 14.05
C THR A 383 -11.76 27.92 12.54
N PRO A 384 -12.06 26.81 11.84
CA PRO A 384 -12.16 26.80 10.39
C PRO A 384 -13.16 27.84 9.90
N SER A 385 -12.84 28.49 8.78
CA SER A 385 -13.71 29.46 8.10
C SER A 385 -13.88 29.13 6.63
N CYS A 386 -13.75 27.85 6.29
CA CYS A 386 -13.82 27.37 4.92
C CYS A 386 -15.22 27.56 4.32
N THR A 387 -15.23 27.80 3.02
CA THR A 387 -16.41 27.94 2.16
C THR A 387 -16.24 27.03 0.95
N ASP A 388 -17.29 26.84 0.16
CA ASP A 388 -17.20 26.05 -1.08
C ASP A 388 -16.14 26.59 -2.06
N ALA A 389 -15.80 27.89 -1.98
CA ALA A 389 -14.75 28.49 -2.81
C ALA A 389 -13.32 28.04 -2.43
N ASP A 390 -13.15 27.44 -1.25
CA ASP A 390 -11.88 26.91 -0.77
C ASP A 390 -11.66 25.44 -1.19
N GLY A 391 -12.59 24.86 -1.95
CA GLY A 391 -12.59 23.46 -2.37
C GLY A 391 -13.31 22.55 -1.38
N SER A 392 -13.95 21.51 -1.93
CA SER A 392 -14.81 20.57 -1.20
C SER A 392 -14.15 19.91 0.01
N ILE A 393 -12.85 19.56 -0.05
CA ILE A 393 -12.15 18.93 1.08
C ILE A 393 -11.91 19.91 2.21
N CYS A 394 -11.53 21.16 1.90
CA CYS A 394 -11.26 22.16 2.91
C CYS A 394 -12.57 22.55 3.62
N SER A 395 -13.65 22.74 2.88
CA SER A 395 -14.98 22.99 3.45
C SER A 395 -15.48 21.80 4.26
N ALA A 396 -15.40 20.57 3.73
CA ALA A 396 -15.82 19.36 4.42
C ALA A 396 -15.04 19.12 5.73
N LEU A 397 -13.71 19.29 5.72
CA LEU A 397 -12.89 19.17 6.91
C LEU A 397 -13.18 20.28 7.92
N GLY A 398 -13.43 21.50 7.44
CA GLY A 398 -13.81 22.63 8.28
C GLY A 398 -15.15 22.40 9.00
N ASP A 399 -16.17 21.98 8.26
CA ASP A 399 -17.52 21.73 8.74
C ASP A 399 -17.58 20.49 9.66
N ASN A 400 -16.82 19.46 9.34
CA ASN A 400 -16.83 18.19 10.06
C ASN A 400 -15.68 18.03 11.05
N LYS A 401 -14.94 19.09 11.37
CA LYS A 401 -13.78 19.03 12.29
C LYS A 401 -14.06 18.26 13.58
N SER A 402 -15.24 18.42 14.18
CA SER A 402 -15.63 17.74 15.42
C SER A 402 -15.82 16.23 15.28
N LEU A 403 -16.03 15.74 14.06
CA LEU A 403 -16.24 14.33 13.71
C LEU A 403 -14.98 13.66 13.15
N VAL A 404 -14.19 14.40 12.37
CA VAL A 404 -12.95 13.91 11.74
C VAL A 404 -11.96 13.41 12.80
N CYS A 405 -11.69 14.22 13.83
CA CYS A 405 -10.66 13.87 14.82
C CYS A 405 -10.97 12.59 15.61
N PRO A 406 -12.21 12.38 16.13
CA PRO A 406 -12.57 11.12 16.75
C PRO A 406 -12.56 9.93 15.78
N ALA A 407 -13.01 10.13 14.54
CA ALA A 407 -13.12 9.03 13.57
C ALA A 407 -11.75 8.48 13.15
N LEU A 408 -10.76 9.37 12.94
CA LEU A 408 -9.39 8.97 12.66
C LEU A 408 -8.78 8.12 13.79
N GLY A 409 -9.15 8.38 15.04
CA GLY A 409 -8.68 7.63 16.20
C GLY A 409 -9.26 6.22 16.36
N ILE A 410 -10.24 5.85 15.52
CA ILE A 410 -10.88 4.53 15.51
C ILE A 410 -10.31 3.64 14.41
N LEU A 411 -9.57 4.21 13.44
CA LEU A 411 -9.00 3.45 12.34
C LEU A 411 -8.10 2.33 12.88
N PRO A 412 -8.41 1.06 12.58
CA PRO A 412 -7.59 -0.05 13.00
C PRO A 412 -6.34 -0.10 12.13
N PHE A 413 -5.16 0.04 12.74
CA PHE A 413 -3.95 -0.46 12.11
C PHE A 413 -3.90 -1.95 12.34
N ASP A 414 -3.77 -2.67 11.25
CA ASP A 414 -3.91 -4.11 11.20
C ASP A 414 -2.56 -4.82 11.01
N GLN A 415 -1.51 -4.09 10.61
CA GLN A 415 -0.22 -4.71 10.29
C GLN A 415 0.92 -4.18 11.16
N ASP A 416 1.79 -5.09 11.58
CA ASP A 416 3.08 -4.84 12.23
C ASP A 416 4.16 -5.08 11.16
N ALA A 417 4.55 -4.01 10.46
CA ALA A 417 5.39 -4.14 9.28
C ALA A 417 6.85 -4.45 9.61
N ASP A 418 7.35 -3.99 10.76
CA ASP A 418 8.74 -4.17 11.20
C ASP A 418 8.94 -5.28 12.25
N SER A 419 7.85 -5.94 12.66
CA SER A 419 7.84 -7.05 13.63
C SER A 419 8.26 -6.66 15.05
N ASP A 420 8.01 -5.41 15.46
CA ASP A 420 8.30 -4.93 16.81
C ASP A 420 7.19 -5.26 17.84
N GLY A 421 6.08 -5.84 17.39
CA GLY A 421 4.90 -6.18 18.19
C GLY A 421 3.85 -5.06 18.28
N GLN A 422 4.04 -3.95 17.56
CA GLN A 422 3.10 -2.85 17.42
C GLN A 422 2.50 -2.86 16.01
N LYS A 423 1.17 -2.77 15.91
CA LYS A 423 0.52 -2.56 14.61
C LYS A 423 0.74 -1.10 14.19
N ASP A 424 1.61 -0.89 13.22
CA ASP A 424 2.13 0.40 12.78
C ASP A 424 1.81 0.74 11.31
N SER A 425 1.14 -0.17 10.62
CA SER A 425 0.86 -0.10 9.21
C SER A 425 -0.59 -0.44 8.90
N ILE A 426 -1.08 0.10 7.78
CA ILE A 426 -2.39 -0.19 7.22
C ILE A 426 -2.19 -1.11 6.03
N SER A 427 -2.85 -2.27 6.01
CA SER A 427 -2.89 -3.10 4.82
C SER A 427 -3.72 -2.44 3.71
N VAL A 428 -3.28 -2.63 2.48
CA VAL A 428 -3.92 -2.13 1.27
C VAL A 428 -4.38 -3.31 0.44
N GLY A 429 -5.65 -3.32 0.06
CA GLY A 429 -6.21 -4.26 -0.91
C GLY A 429 -6.81 -3.52 -2.11
N ILE A 430 -6.35 -3.86 -3.31
CA ILE A 430 -6.81 -3.31 -4.58
C ILE A 430 -7.16 -4.47 -5.52
N THR A 431 -8.33 -4.39 -6.13
CA THR A 431 -8.72 -5.23 -7.27
C THR A 431 -8.27 -4.59 -8.58
N LEU A 432 -7.86 -5.41 -9.54
CA LEU A 432 -7.47 -4.95 -10.86
C LEU A 432 -7.88 -5.93 -11.97
N SER A 433 -8.20 -5.39 -13.14
CA SER A 433 -8.36 -6.14 -14.38
C SER A 433 -7.60 -5.42 -15.50
N GLY A 434 -7.14 -6.16 -16.49
CA GLY A 434 -6.41 -5.56 -17.61
C GLY A 434 -6.49 -6.37 -18.88
N VAL A 435 -6.19 -5.70 -19.99
CA VAL A 435 -6.08 -6.29 -21.32
C VAL A 435 -4.66 -6.17 -21.82
N SER A 436 -4.26 -6.92 -22.84
CA SER A 436 -2.91 -6.76 -23.39
C SER A 436 -2.68 -5.37 -23.99
N GLY A 437 -1.45 -4.89 -23.96
CA GLY A 437 -1.01 -3.65 -24.59
C GLY A 437 0.40 -3.78 -25.15
N THR A 438 0.84 -2.76 -25.89
CA THR A 438 2.21 -2.69 -26.41
C THR A 438 2.91 -1.40 -26.00
N ILE A 439 4.02 -1.48 -25.28
CA ILE A 439 4.86 -0.29 -25.02
C ILE A 439 5.82 -0.09 -26.19
N THR A 440 5.81 1.08 -26.80
CA THR A 440 6.62 1.39 -28.00
C THR A 440 7.81 2.31 -27.71
N GLY A 441 7.88 2.90 -26.52
CA GLY A 441 8.96 3.77 -26.08
C GLY A 441 8.56 4.64 -24.89
N LEU A 442 9.31 5.72 -24.70
CA LEU A 442 8.98 6.77 -23.73
C LEU A 442 8.27 7.94 -24.39
N ILE A 443 7.47 8.65 -23.60
CA ILE A 443 6.97 9.98 -23.98
C ILE A 443 8.21 10.87 -24.18
N PRO A 444 8.35 11.56 -25.34
CA PRO A 444 9.45 12.48 -25.55
C PRO A 444 9.43 13.55 -24.46
N ASP A 445 10.56 13.80 -23.82
CA ASP A 445 10.67 14.91 -22.87
C ASP A 445 10.37 16.21 -23.62
N GLU A 446 9.26 16.88 -23.28
CA GLU A 446 8.92 18.19 -23.81
C GLU A 446 9.78 19.28 -23.15
N THR A 447 11.07 19.01 -22.90
CA THR A 447 11.99 20.05 -22.46
C THR A 447 11.88 21.19 -23.47
N PRO A 448 11.44 22.40 -23.08
CA PRO A 448 11.24 23.49 -24.02
C PRO A 448 12.56 23.68 -24.77
N ALA A 449 12.51 23.60 -26.10
CA ALA A 449 13.68 23.85 -26.91
C ALA A 449 14.31 25.18 -26.45
N PRO A 450 15.63 25.22 -26.18
CA PRO A 450 16.29 26.34 -25.52
C PRO A 450 16.15 27.69 -26.24
#